data_AF-A0AA37L346-F1
#
_entry.id   AF-A0AA37L346-F1
#
_cell.length_a   1.000
_cell.length_b   1.000
_cell.length_c   1.000
_cell.angle_alpha   90.00
_cell.angle_beta   90.00
_cell.angle_gamma   90.00
#
_symmetry.space_group_name_H-M   'P 1'
#
loop_
_entity.id
_entity.type
_entity.pdbx_description
1 polymer ?
#
loop_
_entity_poly.entity_id
_entity_poly.type
_entity_poly.pdbx_seq_one_letter_code
_entity_poly.pdbx_strand_id
1 'polypeptide(L)'
;MTITLRISVPVEELSLPKNSTGNDTASSHQPPARGIDTSTGFSRLLSGPTAGPPLCKRTQLQNFNCANLCNSLVRDERVCCSSGTLPSTLPSGNSDGTCKTRQVVLGDDCGSLANKCANSKTGLCSSLAEGQHVCCIRGTLPDLRPKEDADGYCAVYTTKENDYCSKIAAGLMLTVEELETFDKNAWGWNGCKLLYPKFNMCVSKGAAPMLQLFL
;
A
#
# COMPACT_ATOMS: atom_id res chain seq x y z
N MET A 1 10.21 21.75 -32.00
CA MET A 1 9.35 22.45 -31.02
C MET A 1 9.86 22.10 -29.64
N THR A 2 10.39 23.11 -28.95
CA THR A 2 11.12 22.99 -27.70
C THR A 2 10.17 23.41 -26.59
N ILE A 3 9.87 22.53 -25.63
CA ILE A 3 9.11 22.91 -24.43
C ILE A 3 10.09 23.06 -23.29
N THR A 4 10.32 24.33 -22.94
CA THR A 4 11.07 24.76 -21.78
C THR A 4 10.10 24.88 -20.62
N LEU A 5 10.36 24.24 -19.48
CA LEU A 5 9.68 24.54 -18.23
C LEU A 5 10.67 25.26 -17.31
N ARG A 6 10.43 26.56 -17.12
CA ARG A 6 11.10 27.42 -16.13
C ARG A 6 10.16 27.57 -14.94
N ILE A 7 10.69 27.38 -13.73
CA ILE A 7 10.11 27.96 -12.52
C ILE A 7 11.25 28.69 -11.79
N SER A 8 10.96 29.93 -11.41
CA SER A 8 11.90 30.98 -11.03
C SER A 8 12.28 30.99 -9.53
N VAL A 9 13.54 31.39 -9.31
CA VAL A 9 14.35 31.72 -8.12
C VAL A 9 13.83 32.98 -7.36
N PRO A 10 14.49 33.58 -6.32
CA PRO A 10 15.61 33.18 -5.41
C PRO A 10 15.42 33.59 -3.92
N VAL A 11 16.39 33.28 -3.04
CA VAL A 11 17.11 34.24 -2.15
C VAL A 11 18.22 33.48 -1.37
N GLU A 12 19.43 34.05 -1.43
CA GLU A 12 20.56 34.02 -0.46
C GLU A 12 20.23 33.51 0.95
N GLU A 13 21.08 32.85 1.73
CA GLU A 13 22.53 32.87 1.91
C GLU A 13 22.92 31.50 2.47
N LEU A 14 24.20 31.10 2.35
CA LEU A 14 24.95 30.66 3.53
C LEU A 14 26.44 30.64 3.19
N SER A 15 27.08 31.67 3.72
CA SER A 15 28.50 31.88 3.88
C SER A 15 29.17 30.73 4.65
N LEU A 16 30.39 30.40 4.20
CA LEU A 16 31.41 29.56 4.88
C LEU A 16 31.74 30.12 6.28
N PRO A 17 32.21 29.28 7.24
CA PRO A 17 33.64 28.93 7.34
C PRO A 17 33.89 27.44 7.68
N LYS A 18 34.78 26.70 7.00
CA LYS A 18 36.25 26.59 7.19
C LYS A 18 36.75 26.61 8.65
N ASN A 19 37.20 25.45 9.15
CA ASN A 19 38.50 25.26 9.83
C ASN A 19 38.78 23.74 9.94
N SER A 20 39.76 23.18 9.21
CA SER A 20 41.17 22.93 9.61
C SER A 20 41.29 21.73 10.57
N THR A 21 42.21 20.76 10.48
CA THR A 21 43.58 20.71 9.93
C THR A 21 43.96 19.24 9.81
N GLY A 22 44.80 18.86 8.84
CA GLY A 22 45.44 17.54 8.81
C GLY A 22 46.14 17.23 7.49
N ASN A 23 47.38 17.72 7.35
CA ASN A 23 48.34 17.22 6.37
C ASN A 23 48.66 15.75 6.69
N ASP A 24 48.77 14.88 5.68
CA ASP A 24 50.05 14.25 5.35
C ASP A 24 49.99 13.37 4.09
N THR A 25 51.16 13.30 3.49
CA THR A 25 51.60 12.90 2.15
C THR A 25 51.22 11.48 1.70
N ALA A 26 51.06 11.36 0.38
CA ALA A 26 50.77 10.16 -0.39
C ALA A 26 51.68 8.95 -0.13
N SER A 27 51.08 7.76 -0.04
CA SER A 27 51.65 6.56 -0.66
C SER A 27 50.54 5.55 -0.96
N SER A 28 50.63 5.01 -2.17
CA SER A 28 49.68 4.12 -2.82
C SER A 28 49.56 2.79 -2.06
N HIS A 29 48.40 2.52 -1.46
CA HIS A 29 47.88 1.16 -1.30
C HIS A 29 46.36 1.19 -1.12
N GLN A 30 45.70 0.61 -2.11
CA GLN A 30 44.26 0.51 -2.24
C GLN A 30 43.73 -0.70 -1.46
N PRO A 31 42.83 -0.54 -0.49
CA PRO A 31 41.90 -1.59 -0.09
C PRO A 31 40.61 -1.48 -0.93
N PRO A 32 39.89 -2.59 -1.15
CA PRO A 32 38.83 -2.68 -2.14
C PRO A 32 37.60 -1.86 -1.75
N ALA A 33 36.92 -1.35 -2.77
CA ALA A 33 35.67 -0.60 -2.67
C ALA A 33 34.64 -1.31 -1.77
N ARG A 34 34.24 -0.66 -0.67
CA ARG A 34 33.10 -1.08 0.14
C ARG A 34 31.80 -0.65 -0.56
N GLY A 35 31.12 -1.64 -1.13
CA GLY A 35 29.67 -1.77 -1.12
C GLY A 35 28.88 -0.86 -2.06
N ILE A 36 28.89 -1.17 -3.36
CA ILE A 36 27.66 -1.00 -4.13
C ILE A 36 26.76 -2.13 -3.66
N ASP A 37 25.65 -1.82 -3.00
CA ASP A 37 24.61 -2.81 -2.75
C ASP A 37 23.96 -3.14 -4.11
N THR A 38 24.60 -4.06 -4.82
CA THR A 38 24.11 -4.66 -6.06
C THR A 38 22.95 -5.58 -5.71
N SER A 39 21.81 -5.01 -5.34
CA SER A 39 20.56 -5.68 -5.63
C SER A 39 20.23 -5.36 -7.09
N THR A 40 20.65 -6.27 -7.96
CA THR A 40 20.62 -6.22 -9.43
C THR A 40 19.21 -6.19 -10.05
N GLY A 41 18.28 -5.37 -9.55
CA GLY A 41 16.92 -5.36 -10.07
C GLY A 41 16.03 -4.14 -9.84
N PHE A 42 16.50 -3.10 -9.16
CA PHE A 42 15.70 -1.88 -8.96
C PHE A 42 16.54 -0.61 -9.03
N SER A 43 15.89 0.51 -9.32
CA SER A 43 16.48 1.86 -9.31
C SER A 43 15.76 2.76 -8.31
N ARG A 44 16.46 3.77 -7.79
CA ARG A 44 15.88 4.88 -7.03
C ARG A 44 15.79 6.13 -7.90
N LEU A 45 14.67 6.85 -7.82
CA LEU A 45 14.56 8.18 -8.42
C LEU A 45 15.39 9.19 -7.62
N LEU A 46 16.63 9.42 -8.06
CA LEU A 46 17.52 10.42 -7.46
C LEU A 46 17.19 11.82 -7.98
N SER A 47 17.24 12.82 -7.10
CA SER A 47 17.26 14.24 -7.47
C SER A 47 18.69 14.75 -7.62
N GLY A 48 19.15 15.04 -8.84
CA GLY A 48 20.46 15.71 -9.04
C GLY A 48 21.01 15.66 -10.49
N PRO A 49 21.91 16.60 -10.87
CA PRO A 49 22.44 16.74 -12.23
C PRO A 49 23.55 15.74 -12.61
N THR A 50 23.93 14.84 -11.70
CA THR A 50 24.98 13.84 -11.94
C THR A 50 24.36 12.45 -12.06
N ALA A 51 23.70 12.18 -13.18
CA ALA A 51 23.21 10.83 -13.48
C ALA A 51 24.35 9.99 -14.06
N GLY A 52 24.73 8.94 -13.32
CA GLY A 52 25.46 7.79 -13.85
C GLY A 52 24.61 6.94 -14.82
N PRO A 53 25.01 5.70 -15.15
CA PRO A 53 24.47 4.88 -16.25
C PRO A 53 22.94 4.65 -16.13
N PRO A 54 22.26 4.27 -17.23
CA PRO A 54 20.87 4.65 -17.48
C PRO A 54 19.93 4.11 -16.40
N LEU A 55 19.12 5.03 -15.89
CA LEU A 55 17.79 4.71 -15.36
C LEU A 55 17.09 3.79 -16.36
N CYS A 56 16.40 2.79 -15.84
CA CYS A 56 15.84 1.66 -16.59
C CYS A 56 15.01 2.13 -17.78
N LYS A 57 15.02 1.38 -18.91
CA LYS A 57 14.27 1.79 -20.11
C LYS A 57 12.79 1.95 -19.78
N ARG A 58 12.10 2.91 -20.41
CA ARG A 58 10.66 3.15 -20.20
C ARG A 58 9.80 1.89 -20.34
N THR A 59 10.15 1.02 -21.29
CA THR A 59 9.49 -0.28 -21.49
C THR A 59 9.68 -1.23 -20.31
N GLN A 60 10.86 -1.25 -19.69
CA GLN A 60 11.12 -2.04 -18.48
C GLN A 60 10.28 -1.53 -17.30
N LEU A 61 10.19 -0.21 -17.15
CA LEU A 61 9.38 0.41 -16.10
C LEU A 61 7.90 0.02 -16.21
N GLN A 62 7.35 0.02 -17.43
CA GLN A 62 5.97 -0.37 -17.70
C GLN A 62 5.74 -1.88 -17.56
N ASN A 63 6.74 -2.70 -17.90
CA ASN A 63 6.60 -4.17 -17.91
C ASN A 63 6.81 -4.81 -16.55
N PHE A 64 7.68 -4.24 -15.70
CA PHE A 64 8.06 -4.82 -14.41
C PHE A 64 7.38 -4.13 -13.22
N ASN A 65 6.55 -3.12 -13.47
CA ASN A 65 5.78 -2.42 -12.44
C ASN A 65 4.33 -2.29 -12.87
N CYS A 66 3.51 -1.76 -11.97
CA CYS A 66 2.07 -1.68 -12.19
C CYS A 66 1.68 -0.62 -13.24
N ALA A 67 0.50 -0.81 -13.83
CA ALA A 67 -0.06 0.11 -14.80
C ALA A 67 -0.13 1.53 -14.23
N ASN A 68 0.11 2.54 -15.07
CA ASN A 68 0.13 3.96 -14.71
C ASN A 68 1.22 4.40 -13.71
N LEU A 69 2.21 3.55 -13.39
CA LEU A 69 3.32 3.92 -12.50
C LEU A 69 3.91 5.30 -12.86
N CYS A 70 4.19 5.57 -14.14
CA CYS A 70 4.79 6.84 -14.59
C CYS A 70 4.01 8.11 -14.21
N ASN A 71 2.70 8.00 -13.94
CA ASN A 71 1.85 9.13 -13.53
C ASN A 71 1.75 9.26 -12.00
N SER A 72 2.20 8.24 -11.26
CA SER A 72 2.09 8.09 -9.80
C SER A 72 3.45 8.17 -9.11
N LEU A 73 4.55 8.30 -9.86
CA LEU A 73 5.90 8.33 -9.32
C LEU A 73 6.12 9.51 -8.37
N VAL A 74 6.66 9.21 -7.20
CA VAL A 74 7.13 10.22 -6.23
C VAL A 74 8.66 10.20 -6.11
N ARG A 75 9.26 11.28 -5.59
CA ARG A 75 10.73 11.35 -5.38
C ARG A 75 11.19 10.19 -4.47
N ASP A 76 12.37 9.65 -4.76
CA ASP A 76 13.04 8.58 -3.99
C ASP A 76 12.33 7.22 -3.98
N GLU A 77 11.25 7.10 -4.76
CA GLU A 77 10.54 5.85 -5.01
C GLU A 77 11.47 4.79 -5.64
N ARG A 78 11.33 3.56 -5.14
CA ARG A 78 12.03 2.40 -5.71
C ARG A 78 11.16 1.73 -6.74
N VAL A 79 11.73 1.47 -7.92
CA VAL A 79 11.03 0.85 -9.05
C VAL A 79 11.79 -0.37 -9.56
N CYS A 80 11.07 -1.40 -9.99
CA CYS A 80 11.65 -2.60 -10.59
C CYS A 80 12.12 -2.32 -12.02
N CYS A 81 13.32 -2.78 -12.33
CA CYS A 81 13.97 -2.59 -13.63
C CYS A 81 14.14 -3.90 -14.40
N SER A 82 13.97 -5.00 -13.68
CA SER A 82 13.90 -6.37 -14.14
C SER A 82 12.82 -7.07 -13.33
N SER A 83 12.57 -8.34 -13.64
CA SER A 83 11.75 -9.19 -12.79
C SER A 83 12.35 -9.27 -11.38
N GLY A 84 11.49 -9.24 -10.35
CA GLY A 84 11.91 -9.31 -8.97
C GLY A 84 10.92 -8.68 -8.00
N THR A 85 11.32 -8.60 -6.74
CA THR A 85 10.58 -7.87 -5.70
C THR A 85 11.47 -6.75 -5.16
N LEU A 86 10.86 -5.61 -4.85
CA LEU A 86 11.59 -4.51 -4.21
C LEU A 86 12.06 -4.97 -2.82
N PRO A 87 13.31 -4.66 -2.41
CA PRO A 87 13.77 -4.98 -1.07
C PRO A 87 12.89 -4.27 -0.05
N SER A 88 12.45 -5.03 0.94
CA SER A 88 11.61 -4.52 2.02
C SER A 88 12.42 -3.58 2.91
N THR A 89 12.06 -2.30 2.91
CA THR A 89 12.52 -1.32 3.93
C THR A 89 11.50 -1.13 5.04
N LEU A 90 10.62 -2.11 5.23
CA LEU A 90 9.62 -2.01 6.29
C LEU A 90 10.30 -1.92 7.66
N PRO A 91 9.78 -1.09 8.57
CA PRO A 91 10.19 -1.13 9.96
C PRO A 91 9.73 -2.44 10.61
N SER A 92 10.22 -2.70 11.83
CA SER A 92 9.80 -3.84 12.64
C SER A 92 8.29 -3.87 12.86
N GLY A 93 7.75 -5.08 13.00
CA GLY A 93 6.34 -5.30 13.30
C GLY A 93 5.95 -4.93 14.72
N ASN A 94 4.67 -5.10 15.02
CA ASN A 94 4.15 -4.98 16.37
C ASN A 94 4.74 -6.07 17.28
N SER A 95 4.70 -5.86 18.59
CA SER A 95 5.22 -6.81 19.59
C SER A 95 4.49 -8.16 19.62
N ASP A 96 3.25 -8.20 19.13
CA ASP A 96 2.43 -9.41 18.98
C ASP A 96 2.70 -10.17 17.67
N GLY A 97 3.65 -9.69 16.85
CA GLY A 97 3.99 -10.28 15.55
C GLY A 97 3.08 -9.84 14.40
N THR A 98 2.07 -9.01 14.66
CA THR A 98 1.19 -8.47 13.62
C THR A 98 1.79 -7.24 12.95
N CYS A 99 1.22 -6.87 11.80
CA CYS A 99 1.56 -5.66 11.08
C CYS A 99 0.51 -4.56 11.32
N LYS A 100 0.93 -3.30 11.26
CA LYS A 100 0.04 -2.18 11.01
C LYS A 100 -0.57 -2.30 9.61
N THR A 101 -1.89 -2.19 9.52
CA THR A 101 -2.64 -2.34 8.27
C THR A 101 -3.04 -1.00 7.65
N ARG A 102 -3.33 -1.05 6.35
CA ARG A 102 -4.03 -0.01 5.59
C ARG A 102 -5.08 -0.66 4.70
N GLN A 103 -6.26 -0.06 4.58
CA GLN A 103 -7.25 -0.46 3.59
C GLN A 103 -6.93 0.13 2.23
N VAL A 104 -7.06 -0.70 1.20
CA VAL A 104 -7.03 -0.30 -0.20
C VAL A 104 -8.28 0.52 -0.49
N VAL A 105 -8.09 1.69 -1.08
CA VAL A 105 -9.19 2.54 -1.55
C VAL A 105 -9.28 2.53 -3.08
N LEU A 106 -10.40 2.98 -3.63
CA LEU A 106 -10.56 3.10 -5.07
C LEU A 106 -9.44 3.97 -5.68
N GLY A 107 -8.76 3.44 -6.70
CA GLY A 107 -7.64 4.11 -7.36
C GLY A 107 -6.27 3.84 -6.74
N ASP A 108 -6.19 3.13 -5.61
CA ASP A 108 -4.92 2.58 -5.15
C ASP A 108 -4.38 1.58 -6.18
N ASP A 109 -3.13 1.79 -6.56
CA ASP A 109 -2.34 0.85 -7.35
C ASP A 109 -1.04 0.51 -6.63
N CYS A 110 -0.27 -0.42 -7.18
CA CYS A 110 0.96 -0.85 -6.52
C CYS A 110 2.00 0.25 -6.41
N GLY A 111 2.03 1.25 -7.30
CA GLY A 111 2.94 2.39 -7.14
C GLY A 111 2.57 3.19 -5.91
N SER A 112 1.29 3.49 -5.75
CA SER A 112 0.76 4.21 -4.58
C SER A 112 0.99 3.46 -3.26
N LEU A 113 1.02 2.12 -3.31
CA LEU A 113 1.21 1.24 -2.16
C LEU A 113 2.68 0.91 -1.87
N ALA A 114 3.51 0.66 -2.89
CA ALA A 114 4.84 0.02 -2.80
C ALA A 114 5.87 0.73 -1.92
N ASN A 115 5.73 2.04 -1.71
CA ASN A 115 6.68 2.82 -0.92
C ASN A 115 6.27 2.99 0.55
N LYS A 116 4.99 2.78 0.87
CA LYS A 116 4.44 2.96 2.22
C LYS A 116 4.04 1.65 2.87
N CYS A 117 3.72 0.67 2.04
CA CYS A 117 3.29 -0.65 2.42
C CYS A 117 3.99 -1.66 1.51
N ALA A 118 4.66 -2.62 2.09
CA ALA A 118 5.52 -3.57 1.40
C ALA A 118 5.41 -4.90 2.16
N ASN A 119 5.85 -6.07 1.71
CA ASN A 119 6.22 -6.61 0.40
C ASN A 119 6.55 -8.08 0.68
N SER A 120 5.89 -9.03 -0.01
CA SER A 120 6.43 -10.38 -0.31
C SER A 120 5.43 -11.28 -1.04
N LYS A 121 4.12 -11.00 -0.99
CA LYS A 121 3.17 -11.78 -1.79
C LYS A 121 3.31 -11.41 -3.26
N THR A 122 4.01 -12.27 -4.00
CA THR A 122 3.89 -12.35 -5.45
C THR A 122 2.41 -12.29 -5.83
N GLY A 123 2.06 -11.37 -6.73
CA GLY A 123 0.68 -11.22 -7.21
C GLY A 123 -0.27 -10.36 -6.36
N LEU A 124 0.17 -9.73 -5.27
CA LEU A 124 -0.68 -8.78 -4.52
C LEU A 124 -1.23 -7.67 -5.44
N CYS A 125 -0.37 -7.20 -6.33
CA CYS A 125 -0.63 -6.22 -7.37
C CYS A 125 -1.73 -6.62 -8.36
N SER A 126 -1.84 -7.91 -8.66
CA SER A 126 -2.83 -8.45 -9.60
C SER A 126 -4.16 -8.82 -8.95
N SER A 127 -4.23 -8.82 -7.62
CA SER A 127 -5.42 -9.21 -6.85
C SER A 127 -5.90 -8.11 -5.91
N LEU A 128 -5.44 -6.87 -6.11
CA LEU A 128 -5.75 -5.76 -5.22
C LEU A 128 -7.24 -5.42 -5.34
N ALA A 129 -7.97 -5.53 -4.25
CA ALA A 129 -9.40 -5.22 -4.20
C ALA A 129 -9.65 -4.04 -3.27
N GLU A 130 -10.58 -3.15 -3.65
CA GLU A 130 -11.05 -2.09 -2.76
C GLU A 130 -11.56 -2.69 -1.44
N GLY A 131 -11.22 -2.04 -0.32
CA GLY A 131 -11.53 -2.50 1.04
C GLY A 131 -10.50 -3.48 1.61
N GLN A 132 -9.71 -4.18 0.79
CA GLN A 132 -8.72 -5.14 1.27
C GLN A 132 -7.71 -4.50 2.23
N HIS A 133 -7.35 -5.20 3.30
CA HIS A 133 -6.26 -4.78 4.18
C HIS A 133 -4.90 -5.28 3.68
N VAL A 134 -3.89 -4.41 3.73
CA VAL A 134 -2.49 -4.72 3.43
C VAL A 134 -1.58 -4.36 4.60
N CYS A 135 -0.49 -5.09 4.78
CA CYS A 135 0.53 -4.78 5.77
C CYS A 135 1.43 -3.63 5.31
N CYS A 136 1.67 -2.69 6.23
CA CYS A 136 2.57 -1.55 5.99
C CYS A 136 3.85 -1.56 6.83
N ILE A 137 4.03 -2.59 7.66
CA ILE A 137 5.24 -2.90 8.43
C ILE A 137 5.44 -4.42 8.42
N ARG A 138 6.57 -4.92 8.94
CA ARG A 138 6.77 -6.37 9.07
C ARG A 138 5.71 -7.01 9.98
N GLY A 139 5.41 -8.28 9.77
CA GLY A 139 4.44 -9.02 10.59
C GLY A 139 3.33 -9.65 9.76
N THR A 140 2.43 -10.35 10.44
CA THR A 140 1.24 -10.96 9.84
C THR A 140 0.05 -10.00 9.85
N LEU A 141 -0.88 -10.19 8.91
CA LEU A 141 -2.12 -9.43 8.93
C LEU A 141 -2.92 -9.84 10.19
N PRO A 142 -3.32 -8.89 11.06
CA PRO A 142 -4.16 -9.20 12.20
C PRO A 142 -5.53 -9.70 11.74
N ASP A 143 -6.17 -10.56 12.54
CA ASP A 143 -7.56 -10.94 12.31
C ASP A 143 -8.48 -9.79 12.70
N LEU A 144 -9.11 -9.17 11.70
CA LEU A 144 -10.04 -8.06 11.87
C LEU A 144 -11.50 -8.47 11.65
N ARG A 145 -11.78 -9.78 11.63
CA ARG A 145 -13.15 -10.28 11.42
C ARG A 145 -14.05 -9.88 12.59
N PRO A 146 -15.22 -9.27 12.31
CA PRO A 146 -16.20 -8.99 13.35
C PRO A 146 -16.62 -10.27 14.06
N LYS A 147 -16.83 -10.15 15.38
CA LYS A 147 -17.28 -11.26 16.22
C LYS A 147 -18.72 -11.03 16.62
N GLU A 148 -19.43 -12.13 16.77
CA GLU A 148 -20.75 -12.16 17.41
C GLU A 148 -20.66 -11.49 18.78
N ASP A 149 -21.74 -10.79 19.16
CA ASP A 149 -21.81 -10.20 20.48
C ASP A 149 -22.06 -11.28 21.57
N ALA A 150 -22.03 -10.86 22.83
CA ALA A 150 -22.21 -11.79 23.94
C ALA A 150 -23.66 -12.30 24.07
N ASP A 151 -24.62 -11.59 23.50
CA ASP A 151 -26.06 -11.86 23.60
C ASP A 151 -26.56 -12.77 22.47
N GLY A 152 -25.66 -13.18 21.57
CA GLY A 152 -25.94 -14.08 20.46
C GLY A 152 -26.41 -13.37 19.18
N TYR A 153 -26.32 -12.04 19.13
CA TYR A 153 -26.60 -11.26 17.93
C TYR A 153 -25.35 -11.06 17.07
N CYS A 154 -25.57 -10.91 15.78
CA CYS A 154 -24.50 -10.64 14.85
C CYS A 154 -23.92 -9.23 15.07
N ALA A 155 -22.62 -9.07 14.81
CA ALA A 155 -22.06 -7.75 14.57
C ALA A 155 -22.73 -7.14 13.33
N VAL A 156 -23.15 -5.88 13.45
CA VAL A 156 -23.89 -5.18 12.40
C VAL A 156 -22.98 -4.20 11.67
N TYR A 157 -23.06 -4.21 10.34
CA TYR A 157 -22.55 -3.16 9.47
C TYR A 157 -23.73 -2.46 8.78
N THR A 158 -23.86 -1.15 9.01
CA THR A 158 -24.84 -0.34 8.27
C THR A 158 -24.24 0.05 6.91
N THR A 159 -24.86 -0.43 5.84
CA THR A 159 -24.42 -0.17 4.47
C THR A 159 -24.46 1.32 4.14
N LYS A 160 -23.52 1.76 3.32
CA LYS A 160 -23.37 3.15 2.89
C LYS A 160 -23.70 3.29 1.41
N GLU A 161 -23.80 4.53 0.96
CA GLU A 161 -23.93 4.82 -0.47
C GLU A 161 -22.67 4.33 -1.21
N ASN A 162 -22.88 3.70 -2.37
CA ASN A 162 -21.85 3.06 -3.20
C ASN A 162 -21.15 1.85 -2.56
N ASP A 163 -21.68 1.30 -1.47
CA ASP A 163 -21.21 0.01 -0.98
C ASP A 163 -21.65 -1.13 -1.92
N TYR A 164 -20.80 -2.14 -2.01
CA TYR A 164 -21.08 -3.41 -2.66
C TYR A 164 -20.40 -4.52 -1.86
N CYS A 165 -20.94 -5.73 -1.91
CA CYS A 165 -20.53 -6.78 -0.98
C CYS A 165 -19.05 -7.11 -1.02
N SER A 166 -18.40 -7.14 -2.19
CA SER A 166 -16.97 -7.47 -2.25
C SER A 166 -16.09 -6.45 -1.53
N LYS A 167 -16.44 -5.15 -1.57
CA LYS A 167 -15.77 -4.11 -0.78
C LYS A 167 -15.97 -4.29 0.72
N ILE A 168 -17.21 -4.54 1.16
CA ILE A 168 -17.50 -4.74 2.59
C ILE A 168 -16.80 -6.00 3.09
N ALA A 169 -16.92 -7.10 2.35
CA ALA A 169 -16.30 -8.38 2.67
C ALA A 169 -14.77 -8.23 2.80
N ALA A 170 -14.12 -7.62 1.81
CA ALA A 170 -12.69 -7.35 1.86
C ALA A 170 -12.28 -6.46 3.05
N GLY A 171 -13.09 -5.43 3.35
CA GLY A 171 -12.91 -4.53 4.48
C GLY A 171 -13.01 -5.19 5.85
N LEU A 172 -13.76 -6.29 5.95
CA LEU A 172 -14.02 -7.01 7.19
C LEU A 172 -13.35 -8.39 7.23
N MET A 173 -12.47 -8.68 6.27
CA MET A 173 -11.79 -9.99 6.11
C MET A 173 -12.76 -11.17 6.01
N LEU A 174 -13.90 -10.94 5.36
CA LEU A 174 -14.93 -11.92 5.05
C LEU A 174 -14.90 -12.26 3.56
N THR A 175 -15.61 -13.32 3.18
CA THR A 175 -15.99 -13.57 1.79
C THR A 175 -17.40 -13.07 1.50
N VAL A 176 -17.73 -12.91 0.22
CA VAL A 176 -19.10 -12.54 -0.19
C VAL A 176 -20.09 -13.65 0.19
N GLU A 177 -19.67 -14.91 0.10
CA GLU A 177 -20.47 -16.07 0.49
C GLU A 177 -20.77 -16.08 1.99
N GLU A 178 -19.83 -15.60 2.82
CA GLU A 178 -20.06 -15.45 4.26
C GLU A 178 -21.13 -14.38 4.55
N LEU A 179 -21.06 -13.21 3.89
CA LEU A 179 -22.09 -12.17 4.00
C LEU A 179 -23.46 -12.72 3.59
N GLU A 180 -23.54 -13.37 2.42
CA GLU A 180 -24.79 -14.00 1.95
C GLU A 180 -25.33 -15.06 2.93
N THR A 181 -24.42 -15.77 3.62
CA THR A 181 -24.81 -16.79 4.60
C THR A 181 -25.34 -16.15 5.89
N PHE A 182 -24.70 -15.09 6.38
CA PHE A 182 -25.11 -14.39 7.60
C PHE A 182 -26.47 -13.71 7.43
N ASP A 183 -26.74 -13.15 6.25
CA ASP A 183 -27.97 -12.37 5.99
C ASP A 183 -29.07 -13.16 5.26
N LYS A 184 -28.88 -14.45 4.96
CA LYS A 184 -29.86 -15.27 4.22
C LYS A 184 -31.29 -15.20 4.77
N ASN A 185 -31.43 -15.04 6.09
CA ASN A 185 -32.71 -14.95 6.78
C ASN A 185 -32.99 -13.54 7.36
N ALA A 186 -32.15 -12.55 7.08
CA ALA A 186 -32.35 -11.19 7.53
C ALA A 186 -33.52 -10.55 6.77
N TRP A 187 -34.39 -9.86 7.50
CA TRP A 187 -35.53 -9.18 6.89
C TRP A 187 -35.03 -8.08 5.94
N GLY A 188 -35.57 -8.05 4.72
CA GLY A 188 -35.18 -7.06 3.72
C GLY A 188 -33.82 -7.30 3.05
N TRP A 189 -33.17 -8.46 3.28
CA TRP A 189 -31.99 -8.86 2.51
C TRP A 189 -32.36 -9.17 1.06
N ASN A 190 -31.65 -8.55 0.12
CA ASN A 190 -31.87 -8.72 -1.33
C ASN A 190 -30.69 -9.41 -2.03
N GLY A 191 -29.72 -9.91 -1.26
CA GLY A 191 -28.46 -10.43 -1.78
C GLY A 191 -27.51 -9.34 -2.25
N CYS A 192 -26.30 -9.76 -2.59
CA CYS A 192 -25.21 -8.90 -3.02
C CYS A 192 -25.37 -8.31 -4.42
N LYS A 193 -26.41 -8.72 -5.16
CA LYS A 193 -26.75 -8.13 -6.47
C LYS A 193 -27.34 -6.73 -6.34
N LEU A 194 -28.04 -6.45 -5.23
CA LEU A 194 -28.69 -5.17 -5.00
C LEU A 194 -28.60 -4.82 -3.51
N LEU A 195 -27.56 -4.05 -3.16
CA LEU A 195 -27.33 -3.60 -1.80
C LEU A 195 -27.88 -2.19 -1.61
N TYR A 196 -28.90 -2.06 -0.77
CA TYR A 196 -29.46 -0.75 -0.42
C TYR A 196 -28.60 -0.06 0.64
N PRO A 197 -28.42 1.27 0.59
CA PRO A 197 -27.80 2.02 1.68
C PRO A 197 -28.69 2.01 2.94
N LYS A 198 -28.07 2.15 4.11
CA LYS A 198 -28.69 2.10 5.45
C LYS A 198 -29.33 0.76 5.82
N PHE A 199 -29.01 -0.31 5.10
CA PHE A 199 -29.35 -1.67 5.49
C PHE A 199 -28.43 -2.12 6.63
N ASN A 200 -29.01 -2.71 7.68
CA ASN A 200 -28.24 -3.28 8.80
C ASN A 200 -27.90 -4.73 8.48
N MET A 201 -26.68 -4.94 7.97
CA MET A 201 -26.17 -6.22 7.50
C MET A 201 -25.43 -6.95 8.60
N CYS A 202 -25.63 -8.25 8.73
CA CYS A 202 -24.84 -9.10 9.61
C CYS A 202 -23.45 -9.36 9.01
N VAL A 203 -22.41 -9.06 9.77
CA VAL A 203 -21.01 -9.27 9.37
C VAL A 203 -20.28 -10.27 10.28
N SER A 204 -21.06 -11.05 11.04
CA SER A 204 -20.61 -12.20 11.79
C SER A 204 -21.77 -13.21 11.88
N LYS A 205 -21.48 -14.37 12.49
CA LYS A 205 -22.53 -15.26 13.00
C LYS A 205 -23.35 -14.55 14.09
N GLY A 206 -24.54 -15.08 14.36
CA GLY A 206 -25.48 -14.58 15.35
C GLY A 206 -26.86 -14.33 14.75
N ALA A 207 -27.83 -14.03 15.60
CA ALA A 207 -29.14 -13.59 15.18
C ALA A 207 -29.05 -12.16 14.58
N ALA A 208 -29.70 -11.95 13.44
CA ALA A 208 -29.91 -10.59 12.96
C ALA A 208 -30.78 -9.83 13.98
N PRO A 209 -30.40 -8.61 14.41
CA PRO A 209 -31.27 -7.83 15.26
C PRO A 209 -32.59 -7.60 14.52
N MET A 210 -33.70 -7.87 15.20
CA MET A 210 -35.00 -7.48 14.67
C MET A 210 -34.98 -5.98 14.42
N LEU A 211 -35.59 -5.55 13.30
CA LEU A 211 -35.87 -4.15 13.08
C LEU A 211 -36.50 -3.58 14.34
N GLN A 212 -35.82 -2.59 14.91
CA GLN A 212 -36.48 -1.67 15.83
C GLN A 212 -37.51 -0.94 14.98
N LEU A 213 -38.69 -1.56 14.82
CA LEU A 213 -39.86 -0.89 14.31
C LEU A 213 -40.02 0.30 15.25
N PHE A 214 -39.79 1.49 14.72
CA PHE A 214 -40.27 2.73 15.32
C PHE A 214 -41.80 2.59 15.35
N LEU A 215 -42.31 1.98 16.42
CA LEU A 215 -43.69 2.07 16.86
C LEU A 215 -43.90 3.44 17.50
#